data_AF-A0A2H1WFZ8-F1
#
_entry.id   AF-A0A2H1WFZ8-F1
#
_cell.length_a   1.000
_cell.length_b   1.000
_cell.length_c   1.000
_cell.angle_alpha   90.00
_cell.angle_beta   90.00
_cell.angle_gamma   90.00
#
_symmetry.space_group_name_H-M   'P 1'
#
loop_
_entity.id
_entity.type
_entity.pdbx_description
1 polymer ?
#
loop_
_entity_poly.entity_id
_entity_poly.type
_entity_poly.pdbx_seq_one_letter_code
_entity_poly.pdbx_strand_id
1 'polypeptide(L)'
;LLAAENDLYSNKIQKNLSDLESNLRILAHGKGNTNINVVLSIQDELEYWKTVAQKKDASKKEKEAASNFCELFEDIVEEIRTINSSPMEEIRESAENIGGILDDIWRITTSPYSQERMVHIFDVIGHELCSEIQKSVCINELWKVHNSSKDSEILNLLSDSFKVVQTWNSACKSLTETYWPNYALHAWNGKPYAPPFCLNFQIRIKELHDIRSTHSQLNKLLTNSERSELQTHQLFTPFETVNIWMCNGPNPGWETAVSKFSTSLRPAETKVAEKLKPRLHNMSTKQMLYEFMRYSALIERPLVKHALNNELEIFVSSLISMLKSIQTQLDAEELDVKMYQPPEMSTVVLQIQWAKLTEAKVKEIQMCAEKYLKEFEGSSELHSLATKVLKDLKNMYTQLHEEWCRDLQAQAKNGSLQISTDKPVVEFSGSNKLMVVNFNPGLVRMELEARALAAMRLPPPPAAAALDSLSTALAHARPLQQVASFHNTLGERMIPSTRPMMLQAALDLSNLVQDQKAVYWDDVEQLSNYTDKLKKIVLKLETQNTYLTGQHLAIRNIVQKLIETELLAKQSEWKKGVKEMRDIIETVESNGYKNTELWRSHWDWQLYKALEYQYIKTLLSLHKHFPHVKVDLVL
;
A
#
# COMPACT_ATOMS: atom_id res chain seq x y z
N LEU A 1 48.54 -28.54 15.40
CA LEU A 1 49.26 -29.48 16.30
C LEU A 1 49.28 -28.79 17.67
N LEU A 2 48.34 -28.94 18.58
CA LEU A 2 47.56 -30.10 19.01
C LEU A 2 46.09 -29.71 19.20
N ALA A 3 45.24 -30.21 18.31
CA ALA A 3 43.81 -30.36 18.53
C ALA A 3 43.58 -31.87 18.57
N ALA A 4 43.51 -32.43 19.77
CA ALA A 4 43.07 -33.79 20.10
C ALA A 4 43.55 -34.06 21.53
N GLU A 5 42.63 -33.95 22.50
CA GLU A 5 42.70 -34.32 23.93
C GLU A 5 42.19 -33.18 24.81
N ASN A 6 40.88 -32.92 24.82
CA ASN A 6 40.15 -32.37 26.00
C ASN A 6 38.61 -32.27 25.89
N ASP A 7 37.96 -32.92 24.91
CA ASP A 7 36.49 -32.84 24.76
C ASP A 7 35.70 -33.54 25.88
N LEU A 8 36.26 -34.57 26.50
CA LEU A 8 35.59 -35.31 27.58
C LEU A 8 35.58 -34.53 28.91
N TYR A 9 36.65 -33.79 29.22
CA TYR A 9 36.70 -32.93 30.41
C TYR A 9 35.90 -31.65 30.21
N SER A 10 35.91 -31.06 29.01
CA SER A 10 35.08 -29.90 28.68
C SER A 10 33.59 -30.21 28.82
N ASN A 11 33.10 -31.31 28.23
CA ASN A 11 31.70 -31.71 28.34
C ASN A 11 31.30 -32.08 29.78
N LYS A 12 32.21 -32.68 30.56
CA LYS A 12 31.96 -33.05 31.96
C LYS A 12 31.98 -31.83 32.87
N ILE A 13 32.83 -30.84 32.60
CA ILE A 13 32.83 -29.54 33.27
C ILE A 13 31.57 -28.76 32.90
N GLN A 14 31.16 -28.76 31.64
CA GLN A 14 29.95 -28.09 31.17
C GLN A 14 28.69 -28.73 31.77
N LYS A 15 28.66 -30.07 31.88
CA LYS A 15 27.60 -30.82 32.57
C LYS A 15 27.63 -30.59 34.09
N ASN A 16 28.79 -30.57 34.71
CA ASN A 16 28.91 -30.26 36.15
C ASN A 16 28.53 -28.81 36.44
N LEU A 17 28.80 -27.86 35.53
CA LEU A 17 28.38 -26.47 35.63
C LEU A 17 26.86 -26.33 35.44
N SER A 18 26.26 -27.03 34.48
CA SER A 18 24.79 -27.05 34.33
C SER A 18 24.10 -27.74 35.51
N ASP A 19 24.70 -28.80 36.05
CA ASP A 19 24.21 -29.49 37.24
C ASP A 19 24.39 -28.62 38.49
N LEU A 20 25.49 -27.86 38.60
CA LEU A 20 25.69 -26.90 39.68
C LEU A 20 24.71 -25.72 39.57
N GLU A 21 24.51 -25.19 38.37
CA GLU A 21 23.58 -24.10 38.08
C GLU A 21 22.13 -24.52 38.39
N SER A 22 21.69 -25.68 37.91
CA SER A 22 20.35 -26.21 38.23
C SER A 22 20.17 -26.47 39.73
N ASN A 23 21.17 -27.05 40.40
CA ASN A 23 21.11 -27.27 41.85
C ASN A 23 21.13 -25.95 42.65
N LEU A 24 21.91 -24.95 42.22
CA LEU A 24 21.93 -23.62 42.84
C LEU A 24 20.62 -22.88 42.62
N ARG A 25 20.02 -22.97 41.42
CA ARG A 25 18.67 -22.45 41.13
C ARG A 25 17.62 -23.07 42.06
N ILE A 26 17.59 -24.40 42.14
CA ILE A 26 16.66 -25.14 43.02
C ILE A 26 16.84 -24.76 44.51
N LEU A 27 18.09 -24.65 44.98
CA LEU A 27 18.40 -24.24 46.36
C LEU A 27 18.02 -22.78 46.63
N ALA A 28 18.18 -21.90 45.66
CA ALA A 28 17.86 -20.48 45.77
C ALA A 28 16.34 -20.22 45.74
N HIS A 29 15.53 -21.04 45.06
CA HIS A 29 14.06 -20.98 45.09
C HIS A 29 13.44 -21.47 46.42
N GLY A 30 14.25 -22.02 47.34
CA GLY A 30 13.80 -22.70 48.55
C GLY A 30 13.52 -21.84 49.78
N LYS A 31 13.90 -20.55 49.84
CA LYS A 31 13.80 -19.77 51.09
C LYS A 31 13.38 -18.29 50.89
N GLY A 32 12.12 -18.00 51.25
CA GLY A 32 11.62 -16.66 51.62
C GLY A 32 11.45 -15.64 50.48
N ASN A 33 10.93 -14.45 50.83
CA ASN A 33 10.67 -13.29 49.94
C ASN A 33 11.89 -12.81 49.11
N THR A 34 13.07 -13.41 49.28
CA THR A 34 14.30 -13.15 48.54
C THR A 34 14.41 -13.86 47.18
N ASN A 35 13.40 -14.65 46.79
CA ASN A 35 13.37 -15.42 45.53
C ASN A 35 13.27 -14.57 44.25
N ILE A 36 12.88 -13.29 44.36
CA ILE A 36 12.70 -12.39 43.21
C ILE A 36 14.03 -12.12 42.49
N ASN A 37 15.13 -11.99 43.26
CA ASN A 37 16.46 -11.70 42.71
C ASN A 37 17.11 -12.88 41.96
N VAL A 38 16.51 -14.08 41.99
CA VAL A 38 17.01 -15.30 41.37
C VAL A 38 16.39 -15.53 39.98
N VAL A 39 15.20 -14.98 39.74
CA VAL A 39 14.51 -15.07 38.45
C VAL A 39 15.16 -14.07 37.51
N LEU A 40 15.95 -14.53 36.54
CA LEU A 40 16.63 -13.65 35.58
C LEU A 40 15.98 -13.69 34.20
N SER A 41 15.18 -14.72 33.95
CA SER A 41 14.39 -14.93 32.73
C SER A 41 12.98 -15.43 33.06
N ILE A 42 12.06 -15.32 32.11
CA ILE A 42 10.69 -15.82 32.28
C ILE A 42 10.64 -17.35 32.30
N GLN A 43 11.66 -18.01 31.72
CA GLN A 43 11.84 -19.45 31.86
C GLN A 43 12.12 -19.84 33.32
N ASP A 44 12.86 -19.03 34.07
CA ASP A 44 13.12 -19.28 35.49
C ASP A 44 11.85 -19.08 36.35
N GLU A 45 10.99 -18.16 35.93
CA GLU A 45 9.68 -17.92 36.56
C GLU A 45 8.74 -19.12 36.35
N LEU A 46 8.72 -19.65 35.13
CA LEU A 46 7.97 -20.85 34.77
C LEU A 46 8.47 -22.09 35.52
N GLU A 47 9.79 -22.28 35.61
CA GLU A 47 10.40 -23.35 36.41
C GLU A 47 10.04 -23.23 37.89
N TYR A 48 10.02 -22.02 38.43
CA TYR A 48 9.56 -21.80 39.80
C TYR A 48 8.12 -22.29 39.99
N TRP A 49 7.17 -21.89 39.14
CA TRP A 49 5.77 -22.29 39.29
C TRP A 49 5.57 -23.80 39.09
N LYS A 50 6.35 -24.43 38.20
CA LYS A 50 6.40 -25.90 38.06
C LYS A 50 6.87 -26.57 39.35
N THR A 51 7.89 -26.04 40.02
CA THR A 51 8.34 -26.58 41.32
C THR A 51 7.30 -26.36 42.43
N VAL A 52 6.60 -25.23 42.45
CA VAL A 52 5.54 -24.96 43.43
C VAL A 52 4.33 -25.87 43.23
N ALA A 53 3.93 -26.14 41.98
CA ALA A 53 2.89 -27.10 41.66
C ALA A 53 3.22 -28.53 42.14
N GLN A 54 4.50 -28.90 42.11
CA GLN A 54 5.00 -30.22 42.51
C GLN A 54 5.30 -30.35 44.02
N LYS A 55 5.34 -29.25 44.79
CA LYS A 55 5.59 -29.29 46.25
C LYS A 55 4.47 -30.03 46.97
N LYS A 56 4.84 -31.07 47.74
CA LYS A 56 3.88 -31.89 48.49
C LYS A 56 3.13 -31.08 49.56
N ASP A 57 3.77 -30.08 50.15
CA ASP A 57 3.26 -29.28 51.28
C ASP A 57 2.39 -28.07 50.88
N ALA A 58 2.21 -27.79 49.58
CA ALA A 58 1.40 -26.64 49.12
C ALA A 58 -0.12 -26.93 49.14
N SER A 59 -0.92 -25.89 49.42
CA SER A 59 -2.39 -25.96 49.47
C SER A 59 -2.99 -26.36 48.12
N LYS A 60 -4.16 -27.04 48.12
CA LYS A 60 -4.85 -27.42 46.87
C LYS A 60 -5.15 -26.20 45.98
N LYS A 61 -5.47 -25.05 46.58
CA LYS A 61 -5.70 -23.79 45.86
C LYS A 61 -4.43 -23.19 45.28
N GLU A 62 -3.30 -23.32 45.96
CA GLU A 62 -1.99 -22.85 45.48
C GLU A 62 -1.47 -23.72 44.33
N LYS A 63 -1.76 -25.03 44.36
CA LYS A 63 -1.43 -25.95 43.25
C LYS A 63 -2.24 -25.65 41.99
N GLU A 64 -3.53 -25.39 42.14
CA GLU A 64 -4.40 -25.00 41.03
C GLU A 64 -3.99 -23.63 40.44
N ALA A 65 -3.70 -22.65 41.30
CA ALA A 65 -3.16 -21.36 40.87
C ALA A 65 -1.79 -21.49 40.17
N ALA A 66 -0.87 -22.29 40.72
CA ALA A 66 0.44 -22.53 40.12
C ALA A 66 0.34 -23.25 38.77
N SER A 67 -0.63 -24.14 38.56
CA SER A 67 -0.90 -24.75 37.26
C SER A 67 -1.37 -23.72 36.24
N ASN A 68 -2.32 -22.86 36.63
CA ASN A 68 -2.83 -21.80 35.76
C ASN A 68 -1.74 -20.76 35.42
N PHE A 69 -0.88 -20.42 36.39
CA PHE A 69 0.28 -19.56 36.12
C PHE A 69 1.26 -20.23 35.16
N CYS A 70 1.52 -21.53 35.28
CA CYS A 70 2.40 -22.24 34.34
C CYS A 70 1.90 -22.16 32.90
N GLU A 71 0.59 -22.38 32.66
CA GLU A 71 0.00 -22.31 31.32
C GLU A 71 0.18 -20.92 30.69
N LEU A 72 -0.16 -19.86 31.44
CA LEU A 72 -0.02 -18.48 30.94
C LEU A 72 1.44 -18.05 30.76
N PHE A 73 2.37 -18.51 31.62
CA PHE A 73 3.80 -18.26 31.41
C PHE A 73 4.38 -19.09 30.26
N GLU A 74 3.85 -20.27 29.96
CA GLU A 74 4.21 -21.03 28.74
C GLU A 74 3.84 -20.25 27.49
N ASP A 75 2.65 -19.64 27.44
CA ASP A 75 2.24 -18.77 26.33
C ASP A 75 3.18 -17.56 26.16
N ILE A 76 3.58 -16.90 27.27
CA ILE A 76 4.56 -15.79 27.23
C ILE A 76 5.92 -16.26 26.71
N VAL A 77 6.37 -17.46 27.09
CA VAL A 77 7.65 -18.01 26.61
C VAL A 77 7.61 -18.29 25.12
N GLU A 78 6.50 -18.81 24.59
CA GLU A 78 6.35 -19.02 23.14
C GLU A 78 6.35 -17.68 22.38
N GLU A 79 5.65 -16.65 22.89
CA GLU A 79 5.68 -15.29 22.31
C GLU A 79 7.09 -14.66 22.34
N ILE A 80 7.89 -14.93 23.37
CA ILE A 80 9.27 -14.43 23.41
C ILE A 80 10.18 -15.21 22.45
N ARG A 81 9.89 -16.47 22.18
CA ARG A 81 10.62 -17.23 21.16
C ARG A 81 10.34 -16.71 19.76
N THR A 82 9.09 -16.35 19.44
CA THR A 82 8.75 -15.77 18.14
C THR A 82 9.43 -14.42 17.94
N ILE A 83 9.48 -13.57 18.98
CA ILE A 83 10.16 -12.25 18.97
C ILE A 83 11.61 -12.32 18.45
N ASN A 84 12.37 -13.37 18.81
CA ASN A 84 13.78 -13.51 18.38
C ASN A 84 13.98 -13.71 16.86
N SER A 85 12.90 -14.03 16.13
CA SER A 85 12.95 -14.34 14.69
C SER A 85 12.07 -13.43 13.82
N SER A 86 11.34 -12.52 14.45
CA SER A 86 10.27 -11.74 13.81
C SER A 86 10.68 -10.30 13.47
N PRO A 87 10.04 -9.67 12.45
CA PRO A 87 10.19 -8.24 12.16
C PRO A 87 9.62 -7.36 13.28
N MET A 88 10.05 -6.10 13.35
CA MET A 88 9.66 -5.15 14.41
C MET A 88 8.14 -4.92 14.55
N GLU A 89 7.36 -5.07 13.47
CA GLU A 89 5.89 -4.97 13.53
C GLU A 89 5.27 -6.11 14.34
N GLU A 90 5.72 -7.34 14.11
CA GLU A 90 5.28 -8.52 14.87
C GLU A 90 5.76 -8.45 16.32
N ILE A 91 6.98 -7.98 16.57
CA ILE A 91 7.48 -7.76 17.95
C ILE A 91 6.58 -6.79 18.72
N ARG A 92 6.02 -5.78 18.03
CA ARG A 92 5.08 -4.84 18.64
C ARG A 92 3.75 -5.53 19.00
N GLU A 93 3.22 -6.36 18.13
CA GLU A 93 2.00 -7.14 18.39
C GLU A 93 2.22 -8.13 19.54
N SER A 94 3.34 -8.85 19.57
CA SER A 94 3.71 -9.73 20.69
C SER A 94 3.82 -8.96 22.02
N ALA A 95 4.33 -7.72 22.02
CA ALA A 95 4.35 -6.90 23.22
C ALA A 95 2.94 -6.52 23.73
N GLU A 96 1.97 -6.30 22.82
CA GLU A 96 0.55 -6.08 23.18
C GLU A 96 -0.08 -7.38 23.71
N ASN A 97 0.18 -8.52 23.06
CA ASN A 97 -0.30 -9.84 23.47
C ASN A 97 0.22 -10.24 24.86
N ILE A 98 1.52 -10.08 25.12
CA ILE A 98 2.12 -10.34 26.43
C ILE A 98 1.48 -9.45 27.50
N GLY A 99 1.20 -8.18 27.17
CA GLY A 99 0.46 -7.29 28.06
C GLY A 99 -0.95 -7.82 28.41
N GLY A 100 -1.64 -8.42 27.45
CA GLY A 100 -2.93 -9.10 27.67
C GLY A 100 -2.81 -10.34 28.56
N ILE A 101 -1.84 -11.21 28.30
CA ILE A 101 -1.61 -12.43 29.10
C ILE A 101 -1.25 -12.07 30.56
N LEU A 102 -0.50 -10.99 30.77
CA LEU A 102 -0.20 -10.48 32.11
C LEU A 102 -1.44 -9.95 32.84
N ASP A 103 -2.42 -9.39 32.13
CA ASP A 103 -3.71 -9.02 32.73
C ASP A 103 -4.47 -10.27 33.22
N ASP A 104 -4.46 -11.34 32.42
CA ASP A 104 -5.09 -12.61 32.78
C ASP A 104 -4.40 -13.24 34.02
N ILE A 105 -3.06 -13.20 34.08
CA ILE A 105 -2.29 -13.64 35.27
C ILE A 105 -2.72 -12.84 36.51
N TRP A 106 -2.90 -11.52 36.36
CA TRP A 106 -3.28 -10.65 37.48
C TRP A 106 -4.69 -10.91 38.01
N ARG A 107 -5.62 -11.33 37.12
CA ARG A 107 -7.04 -11.62 37.44
C ARG A 107 -7.27 -12.97 38.09
N ILE A 108 -6.24 -13.81 38.26
CA ILE A 108 -6.37 -15.09 38.96
C ILE A 108 -6.65 -14.86 40.45
N THR A 109 -7.83 -15.26 40.91
CA THR A 109 -8.35 -15.01 42.27
C THR A 109 -8.07 -16.14 43.26
N THR A 110 -7.59 -17.30 42.79
CA THR A 110 -7.37 -18.50 43.62
C THR A 110 -6.22 -18.33 44.61
N SER A 111 -5.12 -17.69 44.18
CA SER A 111 -4.09 -17.11 45.03
C SER A 111 -3.52 -15.86 44.32
N PRO A 112 -3.61 -14.67 44.94
CA PRO A 112 -3.20 -13.43 44.27
C PRO A 112 -1.69 -13.42 44.00
N TYR A 113 -1.32 -13.03 42.79
CA TYR A 113 0.07 -12.87 42.38
C TYR A 113 0.70 -11.65 43.07
N SER A 114 1.94 -11.73 43.55
CA SER A 114 2.51 -10.62 44.32
C SER A 114 2.89 -9.43 43.44
N GLN A 115 2.60 -8.21 43.92
CA GLN A 115 2.93 -6.95 43.23
C GLN A 115 4.42 -6.84 42.92
N GLU A 116 5.30 -7.15 43.88
CA GLU A 116 6.75 -7.07 43.72
C GLU A 116 7.27 -8.01 42.62
N ARG A 117 6.64 -9.18 42.46
CA ARG A 117 7.00 -10.14 41.42
C ARG A 117 6.47 -9.72 40.06
N MET A 118 5.33 -9.03 39.99
CA MET A 118 4.79 -8.47 38.75
C MET A 118 5.67 -7.33 38.22
N VAL A 119 6.14 -6.46 39.13
CA VAL A 119 7.15 -5.43 38.83
C VAL A 119 8.38 -6.06 38.20
N HIS A 120 8.89 -7.12 38.83
CA HIS A 120 10.06 -7.83 38.33
C HIS A 120 9.84 -8.45 36.96
N ILE A 121 8.67 -9.06 36.70
CA ILE A 121 8.33 -9.63 35.39
C ILE A 121 8.21 -8.54 34.31
N PHE A 122 7.64 -7.38 34.63
CA PHE A 122 7.63 -6.25 33.70
C PHE A 122 9.05 -5.80 33.32
N ASP A 123 9.98 -5.81 34.26
CA ASP A 123 11.37 -5.46 34.01
C ASP A 123 12.07 -6.53 33.17
N VAL A 124 11.89 -7.82 33.49
CA VAL A 124 12.50 -8.93 32.73
C VAL A 124 12.01 -8.95 31.28
N ILE A 125 10.70 -8.86 31.03
CA ILE A 125 10.15 -8.81 29.66
C ILE A 125 10.64 -7.55 28.95
N GLY A 126 10.63 -6.41 29.64
CA GLY A 126 11.14 -5.15 29.09
C GLY A 126 12.61 -5.24 28.67
N HIS A 127 13.45 -5.89 29.49
CA HIS A 127 14.85 -6.14 29.17
C HIS A 127 15.02 -7.07 27.97
N GLU A 128 14.22 -8.13 27.85
CA GLU A 128 14.30 -9.06 26.73
C GLU A 128 13.89 -8.39 25.42
N LEU A 129 12.79 -7.62 25.41
CA LEU A 129 12.37 -6.80 24.27
C LEU A 129 13.46 -5.80 23.85
N CYS A 130 14.06 -5.10 24.82
CA CYS A 130 15.15 -4.17 24.54
C CYS A 130 16.40 -4.87 24.02
N SER A 131 16.73 -6.06 24.55
CA SER A 131 17.86 -6.89 24.10
C SER A 131 17.68 -7.30 22.64
N GLU A 132 16.48 -7.70 22.24
CA GLU A 132 16.22 -8.10 20.86
C GLU A 132 16.29 -6.93 19.89
N ILE A 133 15.76 -5.76 20.29
CA ILE A 133 15.93 -4.52 19.55
C ILE A 133 17.43 -4.17 19.41
N GLN A 134 18.21 -4.32 20.48
CA GLN A 134 19.66 -4.07 20.44
C GLN A 134 20.36 -4.98 19.43
N LYS A 135 20.08 -6.28 19.44
CA LYS A 135 20.65 -7.23 18.47
C LYS A 135 20.30 -6.82 17.04
N SER A 136 19.02 -6.58 16.77
CA SER A 136 18.53 -6.17 15.46
C SER A 136 19.17 -4.88 14.95
N VAL A 137 19.32 -3.87 15.81
CA VAL A 137 19.94 -2.59 15.45
C VAL A 137 21.46 -2.70 15.28
N CYS A 138 22.14 -3.53 16.08
CA CYS A 138 23.59 -3.73 15.97
C CYS A 138 24.00 -4.42 14.66
N ILE A 139 23.18 -5.34 14.14
CA ILE A 139 23.43 -6.04 12.87
C ILE A 139 23.55 -5.03 11.70
N ASN A 140 22.85 -3.91 11.77
CA ASN A 140 22.76 -2.95 10.67
C ASN A 140 23.85 -1.86 10.67
N GLU A 141 24.91 -2.02 11.48
CA GLU A 141 26.08 -1.11 11.55
C GLU A 141 25.70 0.39 11.57
N LEU A 142 24.92 0.78 12.58
CA LEU A 142 24.35 2.11 12.80
C LEU A 142 25.12 3.33 12.26
N TRP A 143 26.44 3.39 12.45
CA TRP A 143 27.25 4.58 12.22
C TRP A 143 27.90 4.68 10.84
N LYS A 144 27.73 3.66 9.98
CA LYS A 144 28.35 3.69 8.66
C LYS A 144 27.60 4.57 7.65
N VAL A 145 28.42 5.30 6.90
CA VAL A 145 28.24 5.86 5.54
C VAL A 145 27.43 5.01 4.55
N HIS A 146 26.09 4.96 4.55
CA HIS A 146 25.33 4.15 3.58
C HIS A 146 24.63 4.97 2.48
N ASN A 147 24.14 4.26 1.45
CA ASN A 147 23.31 4.85 0.39
C ASN A 147 21.94 5.30 0.95
N SER A 148 21.28 6.23 0.26
CA SER A 148 20.01 6.82 0.70
C SER A 148 18.89 5.79 0.98
N SER A 149 18.93 4.59 0.38
CA SER A 149 17.95 3.52 0.62
C SER A 149 18.16 2.81 1.96
N LYS A 150 19.42 2.45 2.26
CA LYS A 150 19.79 1.83 3.55
C LYS A 150 19.62 2.81 4.72
N ASP A 151 19.88 4.09 4.49
CA ASP A 151 19.61 5.13 5.50
C ASP A 151 18.11 5.22 5.84
N SER A 152 17.21 5.08 4.84
CA SER A 152 15.77 5.02 5.11
C SER A 152 15.35 3.73 5.81
N GLU A 153 15.95 2.58 5.48
CA GLU A 153 15.68 1.32 6.17
C GLU A 153 16.09 1.40 7.65
N ILE A 154 17.26 1.97 7.95
CA ILE A 154 17.72 2.17 9.34
C ILE A 154 16.80 3.13 10.09
N LEU A 155 16.35 4.22 9.46
CA LEU A 155 15.41 5.16 10.09
C LEU A 155 14.06 4.51 10.39
N ASN A 156 13.54 3.70 9.46
CA ASN A 156 12.30 2.95 9.68
C ASN A 156 12.48 1.95 10.82
N LEU A 157 13.57 1.17 10.83
CA LEU A 157 13.89 0.24 11.90
C LEU A 157 13.91 0.95 13.26
N LEU A 158 14.59 2.08 13.38
CA LEU A 158 14.64 2.86 14.63
C LEU A 158 13.27 3.43 15.02
N SER A 159 12.46 3.86 14.06
CA SER A 159 11.09 4.33 14.30
C SER A 159 10.20 3.20 14.81
N ASP A 160 10.33 2.00 14.25
CA ASP A 160 9.53 0.85 14.64
C ASP A 160 9.99 0.29 16.00
N SER A 161 11.30 0.20 16.24
CA SER A 161 11.87 -0.10 17.55
C SER A 161 11.40 0.87 18.64
N PHE A 162 11.32 2.17 18.33
CA PHE A 162 10.76 3.17 19.25
C PHE A 162 9.29 2.88 19.57
N LYS A 163 8.48 2.52 18.56
CA LYS A 163 7.06 2.18 18.75
C LYS A 163 6.88 0.93 19.59
N VAL A 164 7.71 -0.11 19.42
CA VAL A 164 7.68 -1.33 20.25
C VAL A 164 7.84 -0.98 21.73
N VAL A 165 8.91 -0.27 22.08
CA VAL A 165 9.19 0.11 23.48
C VAL A 165 8.11 1.03 24.03
N GLN A 166 7.60 1.97 23.22
CA GLN A 166 6.49 2.83 23.60
C GLN A 166 5.21 2.04 23.88
N THR A 167 4.93 1.01 23.07
CA THR A 167 3.75 0.15 23.21
C THR A 167 3.85 -0.63 24.51
N TRP A 168 5.00 -1.25 24.79
CA TRP A 168 5.24 -1.94 26.06
C TRP A 168 5.10 -1.02 27.28
N ASN A 169 5.75 0.14 27.26
CA ASN A 169 5.64 1.14 28.34
C ASN A 169 4.18 1.59 28.56
N SER A 170 3.42 1.76 27.46
CA SER A 170 2.01 2.16 27.53
C SER A 170 1.14 1.03 28.06
N ALA A 171 1.40 -0.23 27.69
CA ALA A 171 0.71 -1.41 28.21
C ALA A 171 0.91 -1.51 29.73
N CYS A 172 2.16 -1.52 30.22
CA CYS A 172 2.46 -1.57 31.67
C CYS A 172 1.79 -0.44 32.45
N LYS A 173 1.84 0.79 31.90
CA LYS A 173 1.18 1.95 32.51
C LYS A 173 -0.34 1.80 32.50
N SER A 174 -0.96 1.37 31.40
CA SER A 174 -2.41 1.20 31.32
C SER A 174 -2.94 0.13 32.27
N LEU A 175 -2.23 -0.99 32.42
CA LEU A 175 -2.55 -2.06 33.37
C LEU A 175 -2.54 -1.55 34.81
N THR A 176 -1.47 -0.86 35.20
CA THR A 176 -1.28 -0.37 36.58
C THR A 176 -2.05 0.90 36.91
N GLU A 177 -2.43 1.72 35.92
CA GLU A 177 -3.19 2.97 36.11
C GLU A 177 -4.71 2.80 35.97
N THR A 178 -5.15 1.98 35.01
CA THR A 178 -6.56 1.93 34.58
C THR A 178 -7.24 0.61 34.90
N TYR A 179 -6.59 -0.53 34.65
CA TYR A 179 -7.26 -1.82 34.74
C TYR A 179 -7.21 -2.41 36.16
N TRP A 180 -6.03 -2.50 36.75
CA TRP A 180 -5.84 -3.17 38.04
C TRP A 180 -6.31 -2.38 39.26
N PRO A 181 -6.24 -1.03 39.32
CA PRO A 181 -6.85 -0.28 40.42
C PRO A 181 -8.38 -0.44 40.49
N ASN A 182 -9.03 -0.68 39.36
CA ASN A 182 -10.48 -0.88 39.27
C ASN A 182 -10.91 -2.33 39.54
N TYR A 183 -9.96 -3.25 39.76
CA TYR A 183 -10.25 -4.65 40.02
C TYR A 183 -10.34 -4.93 41.53
N ALA A 184 -11.57 -4.97 42.04
CA ALA A 184 -11.86 -5.04 43.49
C ALA A 184 -11.28 -6.26 44.23
N LEU A 185 -11.03 -7.38 43.52
CA LEU A 185 -10.55 -8.63 44.13
C LEU A 185 -9.03 -8.65 44.30
N HIS A 186 -8.29 -7.89 43.48
CA HIS A 186 -6.83 -7.83 43.51
C HIS A 186 -6.34 -6.47 42.99
N ALA A 187 -6.54 -5.42 43.80
CA ALA A 187 -6.26 -4.06 43.40
C ALA A 187 -4.75 -3.74 43.39
N TRP A 188 -4.31 -3.00 42.38
CA TRP A 188 -2.96 -2.43 42.35
C TRP A 188 -2.86 -1.27 43.34
N ASN A 189 -1.96 -1.40 44.32
CA ASN A 189 -1.75 -0.41 45.36
C ASN A 189 -0.41 0.30 45.13
N GLY A 190 -0.41 1.33 44.29
CA GLY A 190 0.83 2.06 44.00
C GLY A 190 0.68 3.10 42.92
N LYS A 191 1.81 3.75 42.60
CA LYS A 191 1.92 4.61 41.42
C LYS A 191 1.88 3.74 40.16
N PRO A 192 1.47 4.30 39.01
CA PRO A 192 1.61 3.60 37.72
C PRO A 192 3.07 3.21 37.51
N TYR A 193 3.28 1.95 37.13
CA TYR A 193 4.61 1.38 36.94
C TYR A 193 4.93 1.28 35.45
N ALA A 194 6.12 1.76 35.08
CA ALA A 194 6.73 1.53 33.78
C ALA A 194 8.22 1.22 34.02
N PRO A 195 8.80 0.20 33.37
CA PRO A 195 10.18 -0.18 33.58
C PRO A 195 11.14 1.00 33.32
N PRO A 196 11.96 1.41 34.31
CA PRO A 196 12.82 2.59 34.18
C PRO A 196 13.88 2.41 33.09
N PHE A 197 14.37 1.19 32.90
CA PHE A 197 15.29 0.86 31.81
C PHE A 197 14.64 1.09 30.44
N CYS A 198 13.39 0.64 30.24
CA CYS A 198 12.67 0.81 28.97
C CYS A 198 12.41 2.29 28.66
N LEU A 199 12.13 3.11 29.68
CA LEU A 199 11.97 4.56 29.51
C LEU A 199 13.29 5.23 29.07
N ASN A 200 14.40 4.90 29.71
CA ASN A 200 15.72 5.42 29.32
C ASN A 200 16.14 4.94 27.92
N PHE A 201 15.85 3.68 27.61
CA PHE A 201 16.12 3.08 26.31
C PHE A 201 15.27 3.73 25.20
N GLN A 202 14.00 4.04 25.48
CA GLN A 202 13.13 4.80 24.59
C GLN A 202 13.69 6.20 24.28
N ILE A 203 14.20 6.91 25.30
CA ILE A 203 14.87 8.21 25.11
C ILE A 203 16.11 8.04 24.22
N ARG A 204 16.94 7.04 24.48
CA ARG A 204 18.16 6.78 23.70
C ARG A 204 17.88 6.44 22.24
N ILE A 205 16.87 5.61 21.95
CA ILE A 205 16.46 5.31 20.57
C ILE A 205 15.98 6.58 19.87
N LYS A 206 15.22 7.43 20.56
CA LYS A 206 14.76 8.70 19.99
C LYS A 206 15.93 9.61 19.64
N GLU A 207 16.89 9.80 20.56
CA GLU A 207 18.11 10.57 20.30
C GLU A 207 18.88 10.03 19.09
N LEU A 208 18.99 8.71 18.98
CA LEU A 208 19.69 8.05 17.88
C LEU A 208 18.97 8.26 16.54
N HIS A 209 17.65 8.11 16.54
CA HIS A 209 16.81 8.41 15.38
C HIS A 209 16.98 9.87 14.95
N ASP A 210 16.99 10.83 15.89
CA ASP A 210 17.14 12.25 15.59
C ASP A 210 18.52 12.58 15.01
N ILE A 211 19.59 11.96 15.54
CA ILE A 211 20.96 12.09 15.00
C ILE A 211 21.05 11.52 13.57
N ARG A 212 20.54 10.31 13.33
CA ARG A 212 20.52 9.69 11.99
C ARG A 212 19.63 10.47 11.01
N SER A 213 18.49 10.97 11.46
CA SER A 213 17.55 11.76 10.67
C SER A 213 18.19 13.08 10.24
N THR A 214 18.87 13.78 11.17
CA THR A 214 19.61 15.01 10.89
C THR A 214 20.65 14.79 9.78
N HIS A 215 21.46 13.73 9.89
CA HIS A 215 22.48 13.42 8.87
C HIS A 215 21.88 13.03 7.51
N SER A 216 20.81 12.23 7.50
CA SER A 216 20.11 11.85 6.26
C SER A 216 19.50 13.07 5.56
N GLN A 217 18.82 13.94 6.32
CA GLN A 217 18.23 15.17 5.80
C GLN A 217 19.31 16.12 5.27
N LEU A 218 20.45 16.22 5.96
CA LEU A 218 21.59 17.02 5.54
C LEU A 218 22.20 16.52 4.22
N ASN A 219 22.42 15.21 4.09
CA ASN A 219 22.91 14.61 2.85
C ASN A 219 21.90 14.72 1.70
N LYS A 220 20.58 14.80 1.98
CA LYS A 220 19.56 15.06 0.96
C LYS A 220 19.52 16.53 0.51
N LEU A 221 19.85 17.48 1.37
CA LEU A 221 19.80 18.91 1.07
C LEU A 221 21.08 19.44 0.40
N LEU A 222 22.25 18.96 0.84
CA LEU A 222 23.55 19.42 0.38
C LEU A 222 23.98 18.74 -0.92
N THR A 223 24.73 19.45 -1.77
CA THR A 223 25.34 18.88 -2.97
C THR A 223 26.60 18.07 -2.62
N ASN A 224 27.08 17.24 -3.53
CA ASN A 224 28.27 16.40 -3.30
C ASN A 224 29.53 17.25 -2.98
N SER A 225 29.68 18.42 -3.59
CA SER A 225 30.78 19.35 -3.31
C SER A 225 30.70 19.91 -1.89
N GLU A 226 29.53 20.34 -1.44
CA GLU A 226 29.31 20.87 -0.10
C GLU A 226 29.49 19.80 0.99
N ARG A 227 29.08 18.55 0.73
CA ARG A 227 29.31 17.41 1.64
C ARG A 227 30.79 17.11 1.85
N SER A 228 31.61 17.31 0.82
CA SER A 228 33.07 17.16 0.90
C SER A 228 33.71 18.31 1.68
N GLU A 229 33.26 19.55 1.46
CA GLU A 229 33.73 20.75 2.14
C GLU A 229 33.39 20.75 3.64
N LEU A 230 32.20 20.27 3.99
CA LEU A 230 31.71 20.18 5.37
C LEU A 230 32.09 18.87 6.08
N GLN A 231 32.87 18.00 5.42
CA GLN A 231 33.31 16.71 5.96
C GLN A 231 32.16 15.87 6.57
N THR A 232 31.01 15.80 5.90
CA THR A 232 29.78 15.19 6.44
C THR A 232 29.92 13.67 6.68
N HIS A 233 30.93 13.05 6.08
CA HIS A 233 31.33 11.66 6.28
C HIS A 233 31.98 11.41 7.66
N GLN A 234 32.54 12.44 8.31
CA GLN A 234 33.21 12.30 9.61
C GLN A 234 32.30 12.63 10.80
N LEU A 235 31.06 13.05 10.55
CA LEU A 235 30.13 13.49 11.60
C LEU A 235 29.80 12.37 12.60
N PHE A 236 29.87 11.10 12.21
CA PHE A 236 29.59 9.96 13.10
C PHE A 236 30.81 9.43 13.87
N THR A 237 32.02 9.88 13.55
CA THR A 237 33.26 9.42 14.22
C THR A 237 33.24 9.56 15.75
N PRO A 238 32.58 10.56 16.39
CA PRO A 238 32.53 10.64 17.84
C PRO A 238 31.74 9.49 18.49
N PHE A 239 30.87 8.81 17.74
CA PHE A 239 29.97 7.78 18.27
C PHE A 239 30.53 6.35 18.12
N GLU A 240 31.52 6.13 17.24
CA GLU A 240 32.10 4.81 17.00
C GLU A 240 32.80 4.22 18.24
N THR A 241 33.25 5.09 19.16
CA THR A 241 34.00 4.70 20.37
C THR A 241 33.13 4.64 21.63
N VAL A 242 31.84 4.96 21.53
CA VAL A 242 30.93 5.06 22.68
C VAL A 242 29.96 3.89 22.71
N ASN A 243 29.79 3.26 23.89
CA ASN A 243 28.73 2.28 24.09
C ASN A 243 27.37 2.98 24.19
N ILE A 244 26.56 2.82 23.14
CA ILE A 244 25.24 3.42 22.95
C ILE A 244 24.21 2.87 23.94
N TRP A 245 24.36 1.59 24.33
CA TRP A 245 23.33 0.79 24.98
C TRP A 245 23.35 0.84 26.51
N MET A 246 24.33 1.50 27.11
CA MET A 246 24.32 1.77 28.54
C MET A 246 23.24 2.80 28.89
N CYS A 247 22.04 2.30 29.22
CA CYS A 247 20.84 3.07 29.60
C CYS A 247 20.50 3.00 31.10
N ASN A 248 21.39 2.40 31.90
CA ASN A 248 21.21 2.19 33.34
C ASN A 248 21.46 3.48 34.19
N GLY A 249 21.68 4.62 33.55
CA GLY A 249 21.99 5.90 34.20
C GLY A 249 22.57 6.95 33.23
N PRO A 250 22.99 8.13 33.74
CA PRO A 250 23.62 9.16 32.92
C PRO A 250 24.91 8.63 32.29
N ASN A 251 25.03 8.79 30.97
CA ASN A 251 26.18 8.32 30.19
C ASN A 251 26.97 9.53 29.69
N PRO A 252 27.98 10.00 30.45
CA PRO A 252 28.73 11.21 30.11
C PRO A 252 29.52 11.06 28.80
N GLY A 253 29.88 9.83 28.42
CA GLY A 253 30.52 9.54 27.14
C GLY A 253 29.58 9.83 25.97
N TRP A 254 28.31 9.43 26.08
CA TRP A 254 27.27 9.73 25.10
C TRP A 254 26.99 11.23 25.00
N GLU A 255 26.79 11.91 26.13
CA GLU A 255 26.54 13.35 26.16
C GLU A 255 27.69 14.16 25.53
N THR A 256 28.93 13.73 25.80
CA THR A 256 30.12 14.33 25.18
C THR A 256 30.16 14.11 23.66
N ALA A 257 29.80 12.90 23.20
CA ALA A 257 29.74 12.61 21.76
C ALA A 257 28.63 13.40 21.04
N VAL A 258 27.45 13.52 21.65
CA VAL A 258 26.34 14.35 21.13
C VAL A 258 26.72 15.84 21.07
N SER A 259 27.44 16.32 22.08
CA SER A 259 27.97 17.70 22.10
C SER A 259 29.02 17.95 21.01
N LYS A 260 29.95 17.00 20.81
CA LYS A 260 30.92 17.05 19.71
C LYS A 260 30.24 17.03 18.35
N PHE A 261 29.26 16.13 18.15
CA PHE A 261 28.46 16.07 16.92
C PHE A 261 27.75 17.40 16.64
N SER A 262 27.09 17.97 17.65
CA SER A 262 26.38 19.25 17.51
C SER A 262 27.33 20.40 17.21
N THR A 263 28.55 20.39 17.76
CA THR A 263 29.57 21.41 17.47
C THR A 263 30.09 21.30 16.04
N SER A 264 30.39 20.08 15.58
CA SER A 264 30.81 19.82 14.19
C SER A 264 29.73 20.13 13.16
N LEU A 265 28.44 20.11 13.56
CA LEU A 265 27.32 20.42 12.68
C LEU A 265 27.08 21.92 12.47
N ARG A 266 27.53 22.80 13.38
CA ARG A 266 27.24 24.26 13.31
C ARG A 266 27.57 24.91 11.95
N PRO A 267 28.72 24.62 11.29
CA PRO A 267 29.02 25.17 9.96
C PRO A 267 28.08 24.67 8.86
N ALA A 268 27.51 23.47 9.04
CA ALA A 268 26.52 22.93 8.12
C ALA A 268 25.13 23.54 8.39
N GLU A 269 24.78 23.82 9.65
CA GLU A 269 23.50 24.45 10.03
C GLU A 269 23.33 25.84 9.39
N THR A 270 24.38 26.65 9.31
CA THR A 270 24.31 27.96 8.63
C THR A 270 24.03 27.82 7.14
N LYS A 271 24.75 26.93 6.44
CA LYS A 271 24.51 26.64 5.01
C LYS A 271 23.13 26.02 4.76
N VAL A 272 22.64 25.19 5.69
CA VAL A 272 21.28 24.63 5.65
C VAL A 272 20.25 25.74 5.73
N ALA A 273 20.40 26.69 6.67
CA ALA A 273 19.49 27.83 6.80
C ALA A 273 19.49 28.72 5.54
N GLU A 274 20.66 29.00 4.96
CA GLU A 274 20.78 29.76 3.70
C GLU A 274 20.03 29.10 2.53
N LYS A 275 20.01 27.76 2.47
CA LYS A 275 19.29 27.02 1.44
C LYS A 275 17.80 26.87 1.69
N LEU A 276 17.40 26.69 2.96
CA LEU A 276 15.99 26.50 3.32
C LEU A 276 15.21 27.80 3.25
N LYS A 277 15.82 28.94 3.59
CA LYS A 277 15.16 30.25 3.57
C LYS A 277 14.48 30.60 2.23
N PRO A 278 15.17 30.58 1.07
CA PRO A 278 14.52 30.87 -0.21
C PRO A 278 13.55 29.77 -0.67
N ARG A 279 13.72 28.52 -0.20
CA ARG A 279 12.78 27.44 -0.51
C ARG A 279 11.47 27.61 0.23
N LEU A 280 11.50 28.04 1.50
CA LEU A 280 10.29 28.30 2.26
C LEU A 280 9.55 29.55 1.73
N HIS A 281 10.28 30.58 1.29
CA HIS A 281 9.66 31.82 0.81
C HIS A 281 8.93 31.71 -0.55
N ASN A 282 9.46 30.91 -1.48
CA ASN A 282 8.98 30.88 -2.87
C ASN A 282 7.98 29.74 -3.18
N MET A 283 7.50 29.03 -2.16
CA MET A 283 6.62 27.87 -2.32
C MET A 283 5.19 28.18 -1.88
N SER A 284 4.21 27.48 -2.46
CA SER A 284 2.83 27.50 -1.95
C SER A 284 2.78 26.92 -0.52
N THR A 285 1.82 27.32 0.31
CA THR A 285 1.70 26.84 1.70
C THR A 285 1.66 25.29 1.82
N LYS A 286 1.08 24.60 0.83
CA LYS A 286 1.08 23.13 0.77
C LYS A 286 2.49 22.57 0.54
N GLN A 287 3.22 23.12 -0.43
CA GLN A 287 4.60 22.72 -0.70
C GLN A 287 5.53 23.09 0.46
N MET A 288 5.27 24.22 1.11
CA MET A 288 5.99 24.65 2.31
C MET A 288 5.82 23.64 3.45
N LEU A 289 4.59 23.14 3.68
CA LEU A 289 4.32 22.07 4.66
C LEU A 289 5.09 20.78 4.31
N TYR A 290 5.11 20.36 3.05
CA TYR A 290 5.86 19.17 2.63
C TYR A 290 7.37 19.32 2.84
N GLU A 291 7.96 20.44 2.43
CA GLU A 291 9.40 20.69 2.62
C GLU A 291 9.75 20.87 4.11
N PHE A 292 8.88 21.49 4.90
CA PHE A 292 9.03 21.58 6.35
C PHE A 292 9.05 20.19 6.99
N MET A 293 8.07 19.33 6.69
CA MET A 293 8.01 17.98 7.24
C MET A 293 9.22 17.13 6.82
N ARG A 294 9.67 17.29 5.57
CA ARG A 294 10.84 16.61 5.00
C ARG A 294 12.15 16.96 5.69
N TYR A 295 12.33 18.22 6.10
CA TYR A 295 13.54 18.72 6.75
C TYR A 295 13.34 19.07 8.23
N SER A 296 12.33 18.48 8.86
CA SER A 296 11.90 18.81 10.22
C SER A 296 12.98 18.65 11.29
N ALA A 297 13.85 17.64 11.16
CA ALA A 297 14.94 17.41 12.12
C ALA A 297 16.06 18.47 11.99
N LEU A 298 16.30 18.97 10.78
CA LEU A 298 17.20 20.10 10.55
C LEU A 298 16.60 21.41 11.05
N ILE A 299 15.31 21.64 10.82
CA ILE A 299 14.62 22.87 11.22
C ILE A 299 14.47 22.98 12.74
N GLU A 300 14.31 21.85 13.44
CA GLU A 300 14.24 21.80 14.90
C GLU A 300 15.56 22.20 15.59
N ARG A 301 16.69 22.18 14.87
CA ARG A 301 17.98 22.60 15.43
C ARG A 301 17.96 24.09 15.82
N PRO A 302 18.47 24.46 17.01
CA PRO A 302 18.36 25.83 17.53
C PRO A 302 18.87 26.93 16.59
N LEU A 303 20.03 26.73 15.94
CA LEU A 303 20.61 27.74 15.05
C LEU A 303 19.80 27.91 13.76
N VAL A 304 19.28 26.80 13.20
CA VAL A 304 18.44 26.82 11.99
C VAL A 304 17.07 27.41 12.31
N LYS A 305 16.45 26.99 13.41
CA LYS A 305 15.16 27.51 13.89
C LYS A 305 15.22 29.02 14.10
N HIS A 306 16.27 29.51 14.74
CA HIS A 306 16.46 30.94 14.97
C HIS A 306 16.69 31.71 13.65
N ALA A 307 17.49 31.18 12.73
CA ALA A 307 17.73 31.80 11.43
C ALA A 307 16.47 31.83 10.54
N LEU A 308 15.55 30.88 10.73
CA LEU A 308 14.29 30.77 9.99
C LEU A 308 13.08 31.36 10.73
N ASN A 309 13.26 32.01 11.89
CA ASN A 309 12.16 32.43 12.76
C ASN A 309 11.07 33.24 12.01
N ASN A 310 11.48 34.23 11.23
CA ASN A 310 10.55 35.06 10.45
C ASN A 310 9.79 34.25 9.39
N GLU A 311 10.45 33.29 8.72
CA GLU A 311 9.79 32.44 7.72
C GLU A 311 8.80 31.46 8.40
N LEU A 312 9.11 31.01 9.61
CA LEU A 312 8.24 30.13 10.39
C LEU A 312 7.00 30.87 10.92
N GLU A 313 7.12 32.15 11.30
CA GLU A 313 5.96 33.00 11.63
C GLU A 313 5.05 33.24 10.41
N ILE A 314 5.65 33.53 9.25
CA ILE A 314 4.91 33.62 7.98
C ILE A 314 4.26 32.27 7.65
N PHE A 315 4.95 31.16 7.90
CA PHE A 315 4.39 29.83 7.69
C PHE A 315 3.18 29.57 8.59
N VAL A 316 3.26 29.85 9.89
CA VAL A 316 2.12 29.72 10.83
C VAL A 316 0.92 30.54 10.37
N SER A 317 1.12 31.81 10.02
CA SER A 317 0.03 32.66 9.51
C SER A 317 -0.56 32.13 8.19
N SER A 318 0.26 31.59 7.30
CA SER A 318 -0.19 30.98 6.06
C SER A 318 -0.97 29.68 6.29
N LEU A 319 -0.61 28.87 7.29
CA LEU A 319 -1.35 27.68 7.70
C LEU A 319 -2.71 28.06 8.30
N ILE A 320 -2.76 29.11 9.14
CA ILE A 320 -4.03 29.64 9.66
C ILE A 320 -4.93 30.10 8.50
N SER A 321 -4.37 30.81 7.51
CA SER A 321 -5.10 31.23 6.31
C SER A 321 -5.63 30.03 5.50
N MET A 322 -4.83 28.98 5.34
CA MET A 322 -5.28 27.74 4.69
C MET A 322 -6.43 27.06 5.46
N LEU A 323 -6.34 26.95 6.79
CA LEU A 323 -7.41 26.38 7.60
C LEU A 323 -8.68 27.22 7.54
N LYS A 324 -8.56 28.56 7.58
CA LYS A 324 -9.69 29.47 7.38
C LYS A 324 -10.32 29.29 6.00
N SER A 325 -9.51 29.11 4.95
CA SER A 325 -10.00 28.81 3.61
C SER A 325 -10.75 27.47 3.54
N ILE A 326 -10.24 26.42 4.20
CA ILE A 326 -10.93 25.13 4.29
C ILE A 326 -12.25 25.28 5.07
N GLN A 327 -12.25 26.03 6.16
CA GLN A 327 -13.47 26.32 6.92
C GLN A 327 -14.50 27.06 6.07
N THR A 328 -14.10 28.10 5.32
CA THR A 328 -15.03 28.79 4.42
C THR A 328 -15.56 27.89 3.29
N GLN A 329 -14.78 26.89 2.86
CA GLN A 329 -15.26 25.89 1.90
C GLN A 329 -16.26 24.93 2.56
N LEU A 330 -16.05 24.54 3.81
CA LEU A 330 -16.99 23.71 4.57
C LEU A 330 -18.32 24.42 4.84
N ASP A 331 -18.28 25.73 5.07
CA ASP A 331 -19.46 26.55 5.34
C ASP A 331 -20.22 26.95 4.06
N ALA A 332 -19.67 26.67 2.87
CA ALA A 332 -20.32 26.99 1.60
C ALA A 332 -21.50 26.03 1.32
N GLU A 333 -22.63 26.57 0.83
CA GLU A 333 -23.83 25.78 0.49
C GLU A 333 -23.56 24.73 -0.61
N GLU A 334 -22.65 25.02 -1.53
CA GLU A 334 -22.16 24.07 -2.53
C GLU A 334 -20.64 23.89 -2.40
N LEU A 335 -20.23 22.68 -2.04
CA LEU A 335 -18.82 22.30 -2.06
C LEU A 335 -18.34 22.18 -3.52
N ASP A 336 -17.62 23.19 -4.01
CA ASP A 336 -16.89 23.12 -5.29
C ASP A 336 -15.70 22.17 -5.16
N VAL A 337 -15.97 20.86 -5.25
CA VAL A 337 -14.94 19.84 -5.19
C VAL A 337 -14.22 19.78 -6.54
N LYS A 338 -13.13 20.55 -6.67
CA LYS A 338 -12.19 20.49 -7.80
C LYS A 338 -11.34 19.22 -7.78
N MET A 339 -11.98 18.06 -7.71
CA MET A 339 -11.35 16.75 -7.89
C MET A 339 -11.84 16.13 -9.18
N TYR A 340 -11.03 15.25 -9.78
CA TYR A 340 -11.47 14.49 -10.95
C TYR A 340 -12.70 13.68 -10.58
N GLN A 341 -13.82 13.94 -11.24
CA GLN A 341 -15.06 13.19 -11.08
C GLN A 341 -15.03 12.04 -12.10
N PRO A 342 -14.89 10.77 -11.67
CA PRO A 342 -15.25 9.67 -12.55
C PRO A 342 -16.74 9.85 -12.90
N PRO A 343 -17.16 9.73 -14.17
CA PRO A 343 -18.55 9.89 -14.58
C PRO A 343 -19.52 8.90 -13.89
N GLU A 344 -18.97 7.91 -13.19
CA GLU A 344 -19.66 6.83 -12.51
C GLU A 344 -19.87 7.07 -11.00
N MET A 345 -19.48 8.21 -10.41
CA MET A 345 -19.54 8.45 -8.95
C MET A 345 -20.48 9.60 -8.56
N SER A 346 -21.32 9.38 -7.54
CA SER A 346 -22.19 10.41 -6.95
C SER A 346 -21.41 11.56 -6.30
N THR A 347 -22.03 12.74 -6.29
CA THR A 347 -21.54 13.95 -5.60
C THR A 347 -21.36 13.72 -4.10
N VAL A 348 -22.20 12.89 -3.47
CA VAL A 348 -22.13 12.58 -2.03
C VAL A 348 -20.83 11.84 -1.70
N VAL A 349 -20.46 10.82 -2.48
CA VAL A 349 -19.23 10.05 -2.26
C VAL A 349 -17.99 10.90 -2.55
N LEU A 350 -18.07 11.79 -3.53
CA LEU A 350 -17.00 12.74 -3.83
C LEU A 350 -16.77 13.72 -2.66
N GLN A 351 -17.84 14.24 -2.05
CA GLN A 351 -17.76 15.09 -0.87
C GLN A 351 -17.15 14.35 0.32
N ILE A 352 -17.52 13.08 0.55
CA ILE A 352 -16.92 12.23 1.60
C ILE A 352 -15.43 12.01 1.34
N GLN A 353 -15.03 11.71 0.10
CA GLN A 353 -13.62 11.54 -0.28
C GLN A 353 -12.82 12.82 -0.04
N TRP A 354 -13.36 13.96 -0.47
CA TRP A 354 -12.74 15.25 -0.22
C TRP A 354 -12.58 15.49 1.28
N ALA A 355 -13.65 15.26 2.08
CA ALA A 355 -13.65 15.43 3.52
C ALA A 355 -12.55 14.60 4.21
N LYS A 356 -12.41 13.33 3.80
CA LYS A 356 -11.38 12.40 4.33
C LYS A 356 -9.96 12.83 3.96
N LEU A 357 -9.75 13.28 2.73
CA LEU A 357 -8.46 13.79 2.28
C LEU A 357 -8.09 15.10 2.97
N THR A 358 -9.05 16.00 3.18
CA THR A 358 -8.84 17.22 3.96
C THR A 358 -8.61 16.91 5.44
N GLU A 359 -9.30 15.91 6.01
CA GLU A 359 -9.10 15.48 7.40
C GLU A 359 -7.65 15.02 7.61
N ALA A 360 -7.10 14.20 6.70
CA ALA A 360 -5.71 13.76 6.76
C ALA A 360 -4.73 14.95 6.71
N LYS A 361 -4.95 15.91 5.81
CA LYS A 361 -4.12 17.11 5.69
C LYS A 361 -4.18 18.00 6.94
N VAL A 362 -5.37 18.19 7.51
CA VAL A 362 -5.53 19.01 8.72
C VAL A 362 -4.89 18.29 9.93
N LYS A 363 -4.93 16.95 9.99
CA LYS A 363 -4.17 16.18 10.99
C LYS A 363 -2.66 16.37 10.86
N GLU A 364 -2.13 16.38 9.63
CA GLU A 364 -0.70 16.69 9.41
C GLU A 364 -0.35 18.10 9.89
N ILE A 365 -1.19 19.10 9.61
CA ILE A 365 -1.01 20.49 10.09
C ILE A 365 -1.07 20.54 11.62
N GLN A 366 -2.04 19.85 12.24
CA GLN A 366 -2.17 19.80 13.69
C GLN A 366 -0.93 19.17 14.35
N MET A 367 -0.47 18.02 13.84
CA MET A 367 0.75 17.37 14.32
C MET A 367 1.97 18.27 14.16
N CYS A 368 2.09 18.97 13.04
CA CYS A 368 3.16 19.92 12.78
C CYS A 368 3.14 21.07 13.82
N ALA A 369 1.96 21.63 14.09
CA ALA A 369 1.77 22.70 15.05
C ALA A 369 2.14 22.26 16.48
N GLU A 370 1.65 21.09 16.91
CA GLU A 370 1.89 20.53 18.24
C GLU A 370 3.33 20.12 18.48
N LYS A 371 4.02 19.63 17.46
CA LYS A 371 5.38 19.10 17.63
C LYS A 371 6.45 20.18 17.46
N TYR A 372 6.31 21.07 16.48
CA TYR A 372 7.41 21.95 16.07
C TYR A 372 7.16 23.45 16.29
N LEU A 373 5.89 23.88 16.30
CA LEU A 373 5.54 25.30 16.26
C LEU A 373 4.95 25.84 17.58
N LYS A 374 5.10 25.13 18.70
CA LYS A 374 4.56 25.53 20.01
C LYS A 374 5.02 26.90 20.52
N GLU A 375 6.21 27.33 20.10
CA GLU A 375 6.86 28.55 20.60
C GLU A 375 6.43 29.83 19.85
N PHE A 376 5.73 29.70 18.71
CA PHE A 376 5.36 30.83 17.87
C PHE A 376 4.01 31.43 18.27
N GLU A 377 3.91 32.76 18.14
CA GLU A 377 2.64 33.46 18.25
C GLU A 377 1.66 32.94 17.17
N GLY A 378 0.41 32.68 17.55
CA GLY A 378 -0.59 32.07 16.67
C GLY A 378 -0.64 30.54 16.66
N SER A 379 0.29 29.83 17.32
CA SER A 379 0.24 28.36 17.45
C SER A 379 -1.02 27.85 18.15
N SER A 380 -1.46 28.56 19.21
CA SER A 380 -2.70 28.24 19.93
C SER A 380 -3.96 28.48 19.06
N GLU A 381 -3.97 29.56 18.26
CA GLU A 381 -5.04 29.81 17.28
C GLU A 381 -5.04 28.71 16.21
N LEU A 382 -3.87 28.35 15.66
CA LEU A 382 -3.73 27.29 14.66
C LEU A 382 -4.25 25.94 15.19
N HIS A 383 -3.88 25.56 16.41
CA HIS A 383 -4.32 24.31 17.02
C HIS A 383 -5.84 24.30 17.31
N SER A 384 -6.39 25.40 17.84
CA SER A 384 -7.84 25.51 18.09
C SER A 384 -8.66 25.51 16.80
N LEU A 385 -8.18 26.17 15.74
CA LEU A 385 -8.81 26.13 14.41
C LEU A 385 -8.71 24.74 13.79
N ALA A 386 -7.55 24.08 13.87
CA ALA A 386 -7.36 22.74 13.33
C ALA A 386 -8.29 21.72 14.01
N THR A 387 -8.38 21.76 15.34
CA THR A 387 -9.29 20.88 16.10
C THR A 387 -10.75 21.13 15.78
N LYS A 388 -11.16 22.40 15.61
CA LYS A 388 -12.52 22.75 15.14
C LYS A 388 -12.80 22.21 13.74
N VAL A 389 -11.92 22.49 12.77
CA VAL A 389 -12.07 22.03 11.38
C VAL A 389 -12.09 20.49 11.30
N LEU A 390 -11.29 19.78 12.09
CA LEU A 390 -11.34 18.32 12.15
C LEU A 390 -12.66 17.79 12.68
N LYS A 391 -13.23 18.45 13.69
CA LYS A 391 -14.55 18.11 14.22
C LYS A 391 -15.65 18.37 13.18
N ASP A 392 -15.60 19.50 12.50
CA ASP A 392 -16.57 19.89 11.47
C ASP A 392 -16.51 18.94 10.26
N LEU A 393 -15.30 18.61 9.78
CA LEU A 393 -15.07 17.60 8.76
C LEU A 393 -15.61 16.23 9.17
N LYS A 394 -15.35 15.83 10.42
CA LYS A 394 -15.83 14.56 10.95
C LYS A 394 -17.35 14.48 10.95
N ASN A 395 -18.01 15.53 11.44
CA ASN A 395 -19.46 15.61 11.46
C ASN A 395 -20.04 15.56 10.03
N MET A 396 -19.47 16.32 9.10
CA MET A 396 -19.94 16.39 7.71
C MET A 396 -19.87 15.02 7.03
N TYR A 397 -18.71 14.34 7.04
CA TYR A 397 -18.61 13.05 6.36
C TYR A 397 -19.45 11.96 7.07
N THR A 398 -19.66 12.04 8.39
CA THR A 398 -20.56 11.10 9.09
C THR A 398 -22.01 11.31 8.70
N GLN A 399 -22.46 12.56 8.58
CA GLN A 399 -23.83 12.90 8.16
C GLN A 399 -24.09 12.45 6.73
N LEU A 400 -23.20 12.80 5.79
CA LEU A 400 -23.30 12.36 4.39
C LEU A 400 -23.29 10.83 4.26
N HIS A 401 -22.47 10.14 5.06
CA HIS A 401 -22.43 8.68 5.08
C HIS A 401 -23.74 8.08 5.61
N GLU A 402 -24.31 8.65 6.67
CA GLU A 402 -25.61 8.23 7.21
C GLU A 402 -26.77 8.47 6.23
N GLU A 403 -26.76 9.59 5.52
CA GLU A 403 -27.72 9.90 4.46
C GLU A 403 -27.61 8.90 3.31
N TRP A 404 -26.39 8.65 2.81
CA TRP A 404 -26.13 7.64 1.79
C TRP A 404 -26.57 6.23 2.24
N CYS A 405 -26.30 5.85 3.49
CA CYS A 405 -26.75 4.57 4.04
C CYS A 405 -28.28 4.46 4.08
N ARG A 406 -28.97 5.55 4.43
CA ARG A 406 -30.44 5.60 4.49
C ARG A 406 -31.04 5.48 3.09
N ASP A 407 -30.48 6.18 2.11
CA ASP A 407 -30.91 6.11 0.72
C ASP A 407 -30.70 4.72 0.13
N LEU A 408 -29.53 4.12 0.40
CA LEU A 408 -29.23 2.75 0.00
C LEU A 408 -30.22 1.76 0.63
N GLN A 409 -30.53 1.92 1.91
CA GLN A 409 -31.50 1.06 2.60
C GLN A 409 -32.93 1.25 2.05
N ALA A 410 -33.33 2.47 1.69
CA ALA A 410 -34.61 2.73 1.05
C ALA A 410 -34.68 2.05 -0.33
N GLN A 411 -33.61 2.13 -1.12
CA GLN A 411 -33.53 1.46 -2.42
C GLN A 411 -33.50 -0.07 -2.29
N ALA A 412 -32.90 -0.62 -1.23
CA ALA A 412 -32.95 -2.04 -0.90
C ALA A 412 -34.39 -2.50 -0.64
N LYS A 413 -35.12 -1.75 0.20
CA LYS A 413 -36.51 -2.04 0.56
C LYS A 413 -37.47 -1.91 -0.62
N ASN A 414 -37.17 -0.99 -1.54
CA ASN A 414 -37.97 -0.79 -2.76
C ASN A 414 -37.66 -1.81 -3.86
N GLY A 415 -36.73 -2.76 -3.63
CA GLY A 415 -36.31 -3.74 -4.64
C GLY A 415 -35.45 -3.15 -5.77
N SER A 416 -35.08 -1.87 -5.69
CA SER A 416 -34.29 -1.18 -6.72
C SER A 416 -32.82 -1.61 -6.71
N LEU A 417 -32.33 -2.23 -5.64
CA LEU A 417 -30.99 -2.83 -5.52
C LEU A 417 -30.92 -4.28 -6.01
N GLN A 418 -32.02 -4.85 -6.49
CA GLN A 418 -32.05 -6.19 -7.05
C GLN A 418 -32.00 -6.11 -8.58
N ILE A 419 -31.25 -7.01 -9.20
CA ILE A 419 -31.29 -7.14 -10.66
C ILE A 419 -32.63 -7.80 -11.02
N SER A 420 -33.32 -7.27 -12.03
CA SER A 420 -34.63 -7.76 -12.42
C SER A 420 -34.57 -9.25 -12.81
N THR A 421 -35.23 -10.10 -12.04
CA THR A 421 -35.32 -11.56 -12.24
C THR A 421 -36.36 -11.95 -13.30
N ASP A 422 -37.26 -11.04 -13.66
CA ASP A 422 -38.39 -11.33 -14.55
C ASP A 422 -38.04 -11.33 -16.04
N LYS A 423 -36.82 -10.90 -16.40
CA LYS A 423 -36.35 -10.83 -17.78
C LYS A 423 -35.06 -11.63 -17.98
N PRO A 424 -34.86 -12.27 -19.15
CA PRO A 424 -33.60 -12.88 -19.48
C PRO A 424 -32.46 -11.86 -19.46
N VAL A 425 -31.28 -12.34 -19.10
CA VAL A 425 -30.06 -11.55 -18.88
C VAL A 425 -29.64 -10.76 -20.14
N VAL A 426 -29.81 -11.34 -21.33
CA VAL A 426 -29.48 -10.73 -22.63
C VAL A 426 -30.67 -10.83 -23.56
N GLU A 427 -31.12 -9.71 -24.13
CA GLU A 427 -32.18 -9.66 -25.12
C GLU A 427 -31.74 -8.90 -26.38
N PHE A 428 -32.28 -9.30 -27.53
CA PHE A 428 -32.23 -8.47 -28.72
C PHE A 428 -33.38 -7.45 -28.69
N SER A 429 -33.06 -6.17 -28.76
CA SER A 429 -34.08 -5.12 -28.90
C SER A 429 -34.85 -5.31 -30.21
N GLY A 430 -36.18 -5.42 -30.12
CA GLY A 430 -37.07 -5.78 -31.22
C GLY A 430 -37.08 -4.83 -32.42
N SER A 431 -36.58 -3.60 -32.28
CA SER A 431 -36.50 -2.61 -33.36
C SER A 431 -35.19 -2.66 -34.14
N ASN A 432 -34.05 -2.88 -33.47
CA ASN A 432 -32.71 -2.73 -34.08
C ASN A 432 -31.84 -4.00 -34.05
N LYS A 433 -32.34 -5.12 -33.50
CA LYS A 433 -31.54 -6.35 -33.25
C LYS A 433 -30.24 -6.09 -32.47
N LEU A 434 -30.19 -5.02 -31.68
CA LEU A 434 -29.06 -4.70 -30.81
C LEU A 434 -29.14 -5.55 -29.55
N MET A 435 -27.99 -6.04 -29.10
CA MET A 435 -27.87 -6.82 -27.87
C MET A 435 -27.93 -5.85 -26.68
N VAL A 436 -28.88 -6.08 -25.77
CA VAL A 436 -29.06 -5.30 -24.55
C VAL A 436 -28.99 -6.25 -23.35
N VAL A 437 -28.17 -5.90 -22.38
CA VAL A 437 -28.13 -6.59 -21.08
C VAL A 437 -29.17 -5.95 -20.18
N ASN A 438 -30.10 -6.73 -19.66
CA ASN A 438 -31.17 -6.25 -18.78
C ASN A 438 -30.60 -5.99 -17.39
N PHE A 439 -30.04 -4.80 -17.20
CA PHE A 439 -29.41 -4.36 -15.96
C PHE A 439 -29.50 -2.84 -15.78
N ASN A 440 -29.81 -2.36 -14.57
CA ASN A 440 -29.87 -0.93 -14.26
C ASN A 440 -28.44 -0.37 -14.07
N PRO A 441 -27.94 0.53 -14.93
CA PRO A 441 -26.57 1.08 -14.81
C PRO A 441 -26.31 1.77 -13.47
N GLY A 442 -27.34 2.26 -12.78
CA GLY A 442 -27.22 2.85 -11.44
C GLY A 442 -26.71 1.88 -10.37
N LEU A 443 -26.88 0.57 -10.56
CA LEU A 443 -26.39 -0.46 -9.65
C LEU A 443 -24.87 -0.63 -9.71
N VAL A 444 -24.25 -0.47 -10.89
CA VAL A 444 -22.77 -0.47 -11.02
C VAL A 444 -22.20 0.71 -10.24
N ARG A 445 -22.82 1.89 -10.37
CA ARG A 445 -22.43 3.08 -9.60
C ARG A 445 -22.52 2.82 -8.10
N MET A 446 -23.63 2.27 -7.61
CA MET A 446 -23.83 2.01 -6.17
C MET A 446 -22.80 1.02 -5.61
N GLU A 447 -22.43 0.00 -6.38
CA GLU A 447 -21.40 -0.95 -6.00
C GLU A 447 -20.00 -0.32 -5.92
N LEU A 448 -19.66 0.52 -6.90
CA LEU A 448 -18.40 1.27 -6.90
C LEU A 448 -18.33 2.24 -5.73
N GLU A 449 -19.43 2.93 -5.44
CA GLU A 449 -19.57 3.83 -4.29
C GLU A 449 -19.39 3.08 -2.96
N ALA A 450 -20.07 1.94 -2.79
CA ALA A 450 -19.94 1.12 -1.59
C ALA A 450 -18.50 0.63 -1.38
N ARG A 451 -17.83 0.16 -2.45
CA ARG A 451 -16.42 -0.25 -2.38
C ARG A 451 -15.51 0.92 -2.02
N ALA A 452 -15.73 2.10 -2.61
CA ALA A 452 -14.93 3.28 -2.31
C ALA A 452 -15.08 3.74 -0.84
N LEU A 453 -16.31 3.71 -0.31
CA LEU A 453 -16.58 4.03 1.10
C LEU A 453 -15.97 2.99 2.05
N ALA A 454 -16.05 1.71 1.72
CA ALA A 454 -15.41 0.64 2.48
C ALA A 454 -13.88 0.78 2.51
N ALA A 455 -13.26 1.16 1.39
CA ALA A 455 -11.82 1.43 1.33
C ALA A 455 -11.38 2.60 2.24
N MET A 456 -12.27 3.55 2.52
CA MET A 456 -12.04 4.65 3.46
C MET A 456 -12.25 4.26 4.94
N ARG A 457 -12.44 2.97 5.24
CA ARG A 457 -12.68 2.42 6.58
C ARG A 457 -13.90 3.02 7.29
N LEU A 458 -14.93 3.38 6.53
CA LEU A 458 -16.23 3.78 7.09
C LEU A 458 -17.04 2.53 7.50
N PRO A 459 -17.95 2.64 8.49
CA PRO A 459 -18.77 1.52 8.93
C PRO A 459 -19.60 0.94 7.76
N PRO A 460 -19.78 -0.39 7.68
CA PRO A 460 -20.56 -0.99 6.62
C PRO A 460 -22.04 -0.56 6.70
N PRO A 461 -22.71 -0.31 5.58
CA PRO A 461 -24.12 0.07 5.57
C PRO A 461 -25.01 -1.10 6.04
N PRO A 462 -26.19 -0.84 6.61
CA PRO A 462 -27.15 -1.88 7.00
C PRO A 462 -27.60 -2.80 5.85
N ALA A 463 -27.47 -2.34 4.60
CA ALA A 463 -27.80 -3.09 3.40
C ALA A 463 -26.60 -3.87 2.80
N ALA A 464 -25.54 -4.13 3.58
CA ALA A 464 -24.32 -4.81 3.11
C ALA A 464 -24.60 -6.16 2.41
N ALA A 465 -25.48 -7.00 2.97
CA ALA A 465 -25.83 -8.29 2.36
C ALA A 465 -26.44 -8.16 0.95
N ALA A 466 -27.23 -7.10 0.71
CA ALA A 466 -27.79 -6.82 -0.62
C ALA A 466 -26.69 -6.38 -1.59
N LEU A 467 -25.73 -5.57 -1.14
CA LEU A 467 -24.56 -5.18 -1.94
C LEU A 467 -23.64 -6.36 -2.28
N ASP A 468 -23.45 -7.31 -1.37
CA ASP A 468 -22.64 -8.51 -1.62
C ASP A 468 -23.30 -9.37 -2.72
N SER A 469 -24.61 -9.61 -2.63
CA SER A 469 -25.37 -10.31 -3.67
C SER A 469 -25.38 -9.56 -5.02
N LEU A 470 -25.39 -8.22 -4.97
CA LEU A 470 -25.27 -7.39 -6.16
C LEU A 470 -23.88 -7.51 -6.80
N SER A 471 -22.82 -7.55 -5.98
CA SER A 471 -21.44 -7.60 -6.45
C SER A 471 -21.13 -8.88 -7.23
N THR A 472 -21.67 -10.03 -6.79
CA THR A 472 -21.51 -11.31 -7.48
C THR A 472 -22.24 -11.29 -8.82
N ALA A 473 -23.48 -10.79 -8.85
CA ALA A 473 -24.24 -10.67 -10.08
C ALA A 473 -23.62 -9.65 -11.06
N LEU A 474 -23.09 -8.54 -10.55
CA LEU A 474 -22.36 -7.53 -11.32
C LEU A 474 -21.06 -8.04 -11.94
N ALA A 475 -20.36 -8.94 -11.26
CA ALA A 475 -19.15 -9.56 -11.79
C ALA A 475 -19.43 -10.31 -13.11
N HIS A 476 -20.63 -10.87 -13.26
CA HIS A 476 -21.09 -11.51 -14.50
C HIS A 476 -21.71 -10.50 -15.48
N ALA A 477 -22.38 -9.45 -14.99
CA ALA A 477 -23.00 -8.42 -15.82
C ALA A 477 -21.99 -7.60 -16.64
N ARG A 478 -20.85 -7.21 -16.04
CA ARG A 478 -19.83 -6.38 -16.72
C ARG A 478 -19.28 -7.02 -18.00
N PRO A 479 -18.83 -8.30 -18.00
CA PRO A 479 -18.41 -8.95 -19.23
C PRO A 479 -19.53 -9.10 -20.26
N LEU A 480 -20.77 -9.33 -19.84
CA LEU A 480 -21.90 -9.41 -20.75
C LEU A 480 -22.18 -8.06 -21.42
N GLN A 481 -22.04 -6.95 -20.68
CA GLN A 481 -22.15 -5.61 -21.23
C GLN A 481 -21.04 -5.32 -22.24
N GLN A 482 -19.81 -5.77 -21.97
CA GLN A 482 -18.71 -5.67 -22.92
C GLN A 482 -19.03 -6.45 -24.20
N VAL A 483 -19.54 -7.68 -24.09
CA VAL A 483 -19.97 -8.47 -25.24
C VAL A 483 -21.11 -7.79 -26.01
N ALA A 484 -22.11 -7.25 -25.33
CA ALA A 484 -23.21 -6.54 -25.97
C ALA A 484 -22.72 -5.29 -26.72
N SER A 485 -21.83 -4.51 -26.10
CA SER A 485 -21.21 -3.34 -26.74
C SER A 485 -20.36 -3.75 -27.95
N PHE A 486 -19.66 -4.88 -27.87
CA PHE A 486 -18.88 -5.42 -28.98
C PHE A 486 -19.79 -5.85 -30.13
N HIS A 487 -20.85 -6.61 -29.87
CA HIS A 487 -21.83 -6.99 -30.89
C HIS A 487 -22.41 -5.76 -31.61
N ASN A 488 -22.79 -4.74 -30.83
CA ASN A 488 -23.42 -3.53 -31.36
C ASN A 488 -22.46 -2.66 -32.19
N THR A 489 -21.16 -2.68 -31.89
CA THR A 489 -20.13 -1.91 -32.62
C THR A 489 -19.41 -2.72 -33.71
N LEU A 490 -19.50 -4.05 -33.68
CA LEU A 490 -18.81 -4.94 -34.62
C LEU A 490 -19.22 -4.65 -36.07
N GLY A 491 -20.51 -4.41 -36.32
CA GLY A 491 -21.01 -4.11 -37.66
C GLY A 491 -20.36 -2.87 -38.30
N GLU A 492 -20.03 -1.86 -37.50
CA GLU A 492 -19.32 -0.65 -37.94
C GLU A 492 -17.82 -0.89 -38.15
N ARG A 493 -17.21 -1.74 -37.32
CA ARG A 493 -15.78 -2.08 -37.41
C ARG A 493 -15.44 -3.05 -38.55
N MET A 494 -16.43 -3.77 -39.09
CA MET A 494 -16.21 -4.77 -40.13
C MET A 494 -16.15 -4.16 -41.53
N ILE A 495 -15.12 -4.51 -42.29
CA ILE A 495 -14.98 -4.13 -43.70
C ILE A 495 -16.10 -4.78 -44.52
N PRO A 496 -16.90 -4.02 -45.30
CA PRO A 496 -18.05 -4.56 -46.03
C PRO A 496 -17.76 -5.78 -46.90
N SER A 497 -16.59 -5.82 -47.57
CA SER A 497 -16.19 -6.91 -48.45
C SER A 497 -15.80 -8.21 -47.72
N THR A 498 -15.43 -8.14 -46.44
CA THR A 498 -15.03 -9.32 -45.64
C THR A 498 -16.16 -9.85 -44.75
N ARG A 499 -17.29 -9.13 -44.64
CA ARG A 499 -18.46 -9.54 -43.84
C ARG A 499 -18.96 -10.97 -44.13
N PRO A 500 -19.07 -11.42 -45.40
CA PRO A 500 -19.55 -12.77 -45.73
C PRO A 500 -18.68 -13.90 -45.17
N MET A 501 -17.38 -13.64 -44.96
CA MET A 501 -16.42 -14.64 -44.48
C MET A 501 -16.52 -14.88 -42.97
N MET A 502 -17.12 -13.95 -42.23
CA MET A 502 -17.36 -14.04 -40.78
C MET A 502 -18.80 -14.44 -40.45
N LEU A 503 -19.66 -14.62 -41.46
CA LEU A 503 -21.09 -14.86 -41.29
C LEU A 503 -21.40 -16.10 -40.45
N GLN A 504 -20.63 -17.19 -40.61
CA GLN A 504 -20.83 -18.41 -39.81
C GLN A 504 -20.63 -18.15 -38.32
N ALA A 505 -19.58 -17.43 -37.94
CA ALA A 505 -19.30 -17.12 -36.53
C ALA A 505 -20.33 -16.12 -35.94
N ALA A 506 -20.89 -15.23 -36.78
CA ALA A 506 -21.97 -14.34 -36.38
C ALA A 506 -23.32 -15.08 -36.21
N LEU A 507 -23.59 -16.09 -37.03
CA LEU A 507 -24.74 -16.98 -36.88
C LEU A 507 -24.60 -17.85 -35.63
N ASP A 508 -23.41 -18.40 -35.36
CA ASP A 508 -23.14 -19.16 -34.13
C ASP A 508 -23.41 -18.29 -32.87
N LEU A 509 -23.10 -16.99 -32.91
CA LEU A 509 -23.42 -16.03 -31.86
C LEU A 509 -24.93 -15.77 -31.75
N SER A 510 -25.61 -15.54 -32.88
CA SER A 510 -27.06 -15.31 -32.91
C SER A 510 -27.83 -16.52 -32.38
N ASN A 511 -27.44 -17.73 -32.78
CA ASN A 511 -28.05 -18.97 -32.31
C ASN A 511 -27.82 -19.18 -30.82
N LEU A 512 -26.63 -18.85 -30.29
CA LEU A 512 -26.40 -18.94 -28.85
C LEU A 512 -27.29 -18.00 -28.02
N VAL A 513 -27.67 -16.86 -28.59
CA VAL A 513 -28.56 -15.88 -27.94
C VAL A 513 -30.05 -16.20 -28.17
N GLN A 514 -30.41 -16.85 -29.29
CA GLN A 514 -31.80 -17.21 -29.64
C GLN A 514 -32.25 -18.60 -29.15
N ASP A 515 -31.36 -19.60 -29.13
CA ASP A 515 -31.72 -21.01 -28.88
C ASP A 515 -31.62 -21.44 -27.40
N GLN A 516 -31.00 -20.63 -26.52
CA GLN A 516 -30.92 -20.98 -25.10
C GLN A 516 -32.14 -20.48 -24.33
N LYS A 517 -32.76 -21.39 -23.56
CA LYS A 517 -33.78 -21.08 -22.54
C LYS A 517 -33.33 -19.86 -21.74
N ALA A 518 -34.20 -18.88 -21.59
CA ALA A 518 -33.98 -17.65 -20.85
C ALA A 518 -33.11 -17.90 -19.60
N VAL A 519 -31.85 -17.47 -19.65
CA VAL A 519 -30.94 -17.52 -18.50
C VAL A 519 -31.31 -16.33 -17.62
N TYR A 520 -31.58 -16.61 -16.35
CA TYR A 520 -31.94 -15.62 -15.34
C TYR A 520 -30.76 -15.38 -14.38
N TRP A 521 -30.80 -14.27 -13.65
CA TRP A 521 -29.75 -13.87 -12.71
C TRP A 521 -29.62 -14.77 -11.48
N ASP A 522 -30.60 -15.65 -11.23
CA ASP A 522 -30.67 -16.51 -10.04
C ASP A 522 -29.75 -17.74 -10.10
N ASP A 523 -29.33 -18.17 -11.30
CA ASP A 523 -28.45 -19.34 -11.48
C ASP A 523 -27.03 -18.91 -11.87
N VAL A 524 -26.15 -18.83 -10.87
CA VAL A 524 -24.76 -18.39 -11.01
C VAL A 524 -23.91 -19.37 -11.86
N GLU A 525 -24.20 -20.68 -11.80
CA GLU A 525 -23.45 -21.69 -12.57
C GLU A 525 -23.84 -21.69 -14.04
N GLN A 526 -25.13 -21.53 -14.35
CA GLN A 526 -25.57 -21.38 -15.74
C GLN A 526 -25.14 -20.03 -16.32
N LEU A 527 -25.20 -18.95 -15.53
CA LEU A 527 -24.78 -17.62 -15.95
C LEU A 527 -23.29 -17.55 -16.28
N SER A 528 -22.43 -18.16 -15.46
CA SER A 528 -20.98 -18.22 -15.69
C SER A 528 -20.64 -19.01 -16.95
N ASN A 529 -21.20 -20.21 -17.10
CA ASN A 529 -21.03 -21.04 -18.30
C ASN A 529 -21.53 -20.34 -19.58
N TYR A 530 -22.67 -19.65 -19.50
CA TYR A 530 -23.21 -18.85 -20.60
C TYR A 530 -22.28 -17.70 -20.97
N THR A 531 -21.84 -16.93 -19.98
CA THR A 531 -20.92 -15.79 -20.15
C THR A 531 -19.62 -16.23 -20.82
N ASP A 532 -19.06 -17.37 -20.42
CA ASP A 532 -17.80 -17.88 -20.99
C ASP A 532 -17.98 -18.40 -22.42
N LYS A 533 -19.10 -19.04 -22.74
CA LYS A 533 -19.42 -19.42 -24.13
C LYS A 533 -19.56 -18.18 -25.02
N LEU A 534 -20.28 -17.16 -24.53
CA LEU A 534 -20.50 -15.90 -25.25
C LEU A 534 -19.18 -15.16 -25.50
N LYS A 535 -18.33 -15.06 -24.47
CA LYS A 535 -16.96 -14.51 -24.57
C LYS A 535 -16.12 -15.25 -25.60
N LYS A 536 -16.11 -16.59 -25.59
CA LYS A 536 -15.33 -17.39 -26.55
C LYS A 536 -15.73 -17.13 -28.00
N ILE A 537 -17.03 -17.01 -28.28
CA ILE A 537 -17.52 -16.72 -29.63
C ILE A 537 -17.14 -15.29 -30.04
N VAL A 538 -17.26 -14.31 -29.14
CA VAL A 538 -16.84 -12.92 -29.39
C VAL A 538 -15.35 -12.82 -29.67
N LEU A 539 -14.51 -13.46 -28.87
CA LEU A 539 -13.05 -13.51 -29.10
C LEU A 539 -12.72 -14.18 -30.44
N LYS A 540 -13.44 -15.23 -30.81
CA LYS A 540 -13.30 -15.86 -32.14
C LYS A 540 -13.67 -14.88 -33.26
N LEU A 541 -14.74 -14.10 -33.10
CA LEU A 541 -15.11 -13.06 -34.07
C LEU A 541 -14.10 -11.91 -34.14
N GLU A 542 -13.56 -11.47 -33.00
CA GLU A 542 -12.56 -10.41 -32.93
C GLU A 542 -11.24 -10.83 -33.60
N THR A 543 -10.76 -12.03 -33.31
CA THR A 543 -9.56 -12.60 -33.93
C THR A 543 -9.73 -12.77 -35.44
N GLN A 544 -10.90 -13.22 -35.89
CA GLN A 544 -11.22 -13.27 -37.32
C GLN A 544 -11.25 -11.88 -37.96
N ASN A 545 -11.88 -10.89 -37.31
CA ASN A 545 -11.98 -9.53 -37.85
C ASN A 545 -10.60 -8.84 -37.94
N THR A 546 -9.79 -8.95 -36.89
CA THR A 546 -8.43 -8.39 -36.87
C THR A 546 -7.53 -9.04 -37.90
N TYR A 547 -7.58 -10.37 -38.03
CA TYR A 547 -6.85 -11.10 -39.06
C TYR A 547 -7.26 -10.67 -40.47
N LEU A 548 -8.55 -10.67 -40.79
CA LEU A 548 -9.06 -10.30 -42.12
C LEU A 548 -8.79 -8.83 -42.44
N THR A 549 -8.89 -7.94 -41.45
CA THR A 549 -8.51 -6.52 -41.60
C THR A 549 -7.03 -6.39 -41.92
N GLY A 550 -6.15 -7.15 -41.24
CA GLY A 550 -4.73 -7.19 -41.53
C GLY A 550 -4.43 -7.64 -42.96
N GLN A 551 -5.05 -8.73 -43.43
CA GLN A 551 -4.89 -9.22 -44.80
C GLN A 551 -5.43 -8.23 -45.83
N HIS A 552 -6.57 -7.59 -45.56
CA HIS A 552 -7.13 -6.55 -46.41
C HIS A 552 -6.16 -5.34 -46.51
N LEU A 553 -5.57 -4.88 -45.40
CA LEU A 553 -4.58 -3.81 -45.42
C LEU A 553 -3.28 -4.20 -46.13
N ALA A 554 -2.84 -5.46 -46.03
CA ALA A 554 -1.68 -5.96 -46.77
C ALA A 554 -1.88 -5.85 -48.29
N ILE A 555 -3.03 -6.32 -48.78
CA ILE A 555 -3.39 -6.19 -50.21
C ILE A 555 -3.51 -4.73 -50.62
N ARG A 556 -4.12 -3.87 -49.78
CA ARG A 556 -4.21 -2.42 -50.02
C ARG A 556 -2.84 -1.80 -50.28
N ASN A 557 -1.85 -2.12 -49.44
CA ASN A 557 -0.50 -1.58 -49.56
C ASN A 557 0.19 -2.04 -50.85
N ILE A 558 -0.04 -3.28 -51.28
CA ILE A 558 0.45 -3.78 -52.57
C ILE A 558 -0.17 -3.00 -53.72
N VAL A 559 -1.51 -2.86 -53.75
CA VAL A 559 -2.21 -2.12 -54.81
C VAL A 559 -1.75 -0.66 -54.86
N GLN A 560 -1.59 -0.01 -53.71
CA GLN A 560 -1.07 1.37 -53.64
C GLN A 560 0.33 1.48 -54.24
N LYS A 561 1.23 0.54 -53.92
CA LYS A 561 2.57 0.50 -54.51
C LYS A 561 2.53 0.26 -56.02
N LEU A 562 1.62 -0.59 -56.50
CA LEU A 562 1.44 -0.84 -57.93
C LEU A 562 0.97 0.42 -58.67
N ILE A 563 0.10 1.25 -58.08
CA ILE A 563 -0.32 2.54 -58.65
C ILE A 563 0.85 3.50 -58.90
N GLU A 564 1.94 3.40 -58.13
CA GLU A 564 3.12 4.26 -58.30
C GLU A 564 4.19 3.61 -59.21
N THR A 565 4.07 2.32 -59.49
CA THR A 565 5.05 1.54 -60.26
C THR A 565 4.75 1.63 -61.75
N GLU A 566 5.73 2.07 -62.53
CA GLU A 566 5.58 2.18 -63.99
C GLU A 566 5.49 0.81 -64.68
N LEU A 567 4.46 0.62 -65.50
CA LEU A 567 4.12 -0.67 -66.10
C LEU A 567 5.18 -1.18 -67.11
N LEU A 568 5.72 -0.29 -67.95
CA LEU A 568 6.66 -0.66 -69.03
C LEU A 568 8.09 -0.88 -68.50
N ALA A 569 8.57 -0.03 -67.59
CA ALA A 569 9.93 -0.12 -67.06
C ALA A 569 10.08 -1.22 -66.00
N LYS A 570 9.03 -1.52 -65.23
CA LYS A 570 9.08 -2.40 -64.05
C LYS A 570 8.03 -3.51 -64.10
N GLN A 571 7.88 -4.16 -65.25
CA GLN A 571 6.92 -5.26 -65.44
C GLN A 571 7.14 -6.44 -64.47
N SER A 572 8.40 -6.71 -64.09
CA SER A 572 8.74 -7.77 -63.12
C SER A 572 8.20 -7.47 -61.72
N GLU A 573 8.26 -6.22 -61.27
CA GLU A 573 7.69 -5.77 -59.99
C GLU A 573 6.16 -5.85 -59.99
N TRP A 574 5.52 -5.53 -61.12
CA TRP A 574 4.07 -5.72 -61.31
C TRP A 574 3.64 -7.18 -61.20
N LYS A 575 4.33 -8.10 -61.90
CA LYS A 575 4.06 -9.54 -61.80
C LYS A 575 4.27 -10.06 -60.38
N LYS A 576 5.30 -9.56 -59.68
CA LYS A 576 5.59 -9.91 -58.29
C LYS A 576 4.46 -9.45 -57.36
N GLY A 577 4.01 -8.20 -57.46
CA GLY A 577 2.91 -7.68 -56.63
C GLY A 577 1.58 -8.43 -56.85
N VAL A 578 1.24 -8.75 -58.10
CA VAL A 578 0.04 -9.55 -58.40
C VAL A 578 0.15 -10.98 -57.86
N LYS A 579 1.35 -11.58 -57.90
CA LYS A 579 1.61 -12.89 -57.30
C LYS A 579 1.44 -12.83 -55.78
N GLU A 580 2.04 -11.83 -55.11
CA GLU A 580 1.90 -11.62 -53.67
C GLU A 580 0.43 -11.45 -53.24
N MET A 581 -0.38 -10.71 -54.01
CA MET A 581 -1.83 -10.61 -53.76
C MET A 581 -2.54 -11.96 -53.85
N ARG A 582 -2.18 -12.79 -54.84
CA ARG A 582 -2.76 -14.13 -54.99
C ARG A 582 -2.36 -15.05 -53.84
N ASP A 583 -1.08 -15.04 -53.46
CA ASP A 583 -0.56 -15.83 -52.35
C ASP A 583 -1.27 -15.48 -51.03
N ILE A 584 -1.59 -14.19 -50.80
CA ILE A 584 -2.38 -13.75 -49.63
C ILE A 584 -3.81 -14.32 -49.68
N ILE A 585 -4.48 -14.26 -50.84
CA ILE A 585 -5.84 -14.79 -50.99
C ILE A 585 -5.86 -16.31 -50.77
N GLU A 586 -4.90 -17.03 -51.34
CA GLU A 586 -4.76 -18.49 -51.14
C GLU A 586 -4.46 -18.84 -49.67
N THR A 587 -3.64 -18.04 -48.99
CA THR A 587 -3.38 -18.19 -47.55
C THR A 587 -4.67 -18.01 -46.72
N VAL A 588 -5.53 -17.07 -47.10
CA VAL A 588 -6.81 -16.86 -46.42
C VAL A 588 -7.79 -18.00 -46.69
N GLU A 589 -7.84 -18.54 -47.91
CA GLU A 589 -8.70 -19.69 -48.25
C GLU A 589 -8.24 -20.99 -47.56
N SER A 590 -6.93 -21.25 -47.52
CA SER A 590 -6.34 -22.39 -46.80
C SER A 590 -6.57 -22.36 -45.30
N ASN A 591 -6.72 -21.17 -44.70
CA ASN A 591 -7.10 -21.00 -43.29
C ASN A 591 -8.59 -21.29 -43.02
N GLY A 592 -9.35 -21.76 -44.02
CA GLY A 592 -10.70 -22.28 -43.85
C GLY A 592 -11.82 -21.23 -43.95
N TYR A 593 -11.50 -20.00 -44.37
CA TYR A 593 -12.51 -18.97 -44.63
C TYR A 593 -13.27 -19.26 -45.93
N LYS A 594 -14.60 -19.31 -45.86
CA LYS A 594 -15.50 -19.52 -47.00
C LYS A 594 -16.09 -18.18 -47.47
N ASN A 595 -16.69 -18.14 -48.67
CA ASN A 595 -17.33 -16.94 -49.25
C ASN A 595 -16.35 -15.79 -49.55
N THR A 596 -15.17 -16.08 -50.13
CA THR A 596 -14.15 -15.09 -50.53
C THR A 596 -14.51 -14.30 -51.79
N GLU A 597 -15.57 -14.67 -52.51
CA GLU A 597 -15.94 -14.12 -53.83
C GLU A 597 -16.12 -12.60 -53.85
N LEU A 598 -16.81 -12.05 -52.84
CA LEU A 598 -17.04 -10.61 -52.70
C LEU A 598 -15.76 -9.85 -52.38
N TRP A 599 -14.87 -10.45 -51.57
CA TRP A 599 -13.57 -9.88 -51.23
C TRP A 599 -12.61 -9.91 -52.41
N ARG A 600 -12.60 -11.00 -53.17
CA ARG A 600 -11.81 -11.16 -54.41
C ARG A 600 -12.25 -10.17 -55.47
N SER A 601 -13.56 -10.09 -55.72
CA SER A 601 -14.14 -9.14 -56.67
C SER A 601 -13.77 -7.71 -56.31
N HIS A 602 -13.86 -7.32 -55.04
CA HIS A 602 -13.45 -6.00 -54.58
C HIS A 602 -12.00 -5.68 -54.98
N TRP A 603 -11.07 -6.61 -54.73
CA TRP A 603 -9.66 -6.42 -55.08
C TRP A 603 -9.38 -6.47 -56.57
N ASP A 604 -10.08 -7.31 -57.34
CA ASP A 604 -9.99 -7.34 -58.80
C ASP A 604 -10.35 -5.98 -59.40
N TRP A 605 -11.41 -5.33 -58.89
CA TRP A 605 -11.79 -3.97 -59.28
C TRP A 605 -10.73 -2.92 -58.90
N GLN A 606 -10.10 -3.02 -57.73
CA GLN A 606 -9.03 -2.08 -57.35
C GLN A 606 -7.78 -2.27 -58.20
N LEU A 607 -7.42 -3.51 -58.50
CA LEU A 607 -6.28 -3.84 -59.36
C LEU A 607 -6.54 -3.36 -60.79
N TYR A 608 -7.76 -3.52 -61.30
CA TYR A 608 -8.18 -2.99 -62.59
C TYR A 608 -7.98 -1.48 -62.67
N LYS A 609 -8.45 -0.73 -61.65
CA LYS A 609 -8.24 0.74 -61.59
C LYS A 609 -6.76 1.12 -61.58
N ALA A 610 -5.94 0.40 -60.81
CA ALA A 610 -4.51 0.65 -60.75
C ALA A 610 -3.84 0.42 -62.12
N LEU A 611 -4.24 -0.64 -62.82
CA LEU A 611 -3.74 -0.97 -64.15
C LEU A 611 -4.21 0.04 -65.20
N GLU A 612 -5.48 0.44 -65.19
CA GLU A 612 -6.05 1.44 -66.10
C GLU A 612 -5.31 2.78 -65.96
N TYR A 613 -5.11 3.25 -64.73
CA TYR A 613 -4.37 4.48 -64.46
C TYR A 613 -2.93 4.42 -65.03
N GLN A 614 -2.21 3.33 -64.77
CA GLN A 614 -0.86 3.16 -65.28
C GLN A 614 -0.82 2.97 -66.79
N TYR A 615 -1.81 2.32 -67.38
CA TYR A 615 -1.94 2.19 -68.83
C TYR A 615 -2.11 3.56 -69.49
N ILE A 616 -3.01 4.41 -68.98
CA ILE A 616 -3.21 5.77 -69.50
C ILE A 616 -1.93 6.61 -69.32
N LYS A 617 -1.31 6.55 -68.14
CA LYS A 617 -0.08 7.30 -67.83
C LYS A 617 1.08 6.89 -68.76
N THR A 618 1.27 5.59 -68.97
CA THR A 618 2.32 5.07 -69.86
C THR A 618 2.05 5.39 -71.33
N LEU A 619 0.78 5.43 -71.76
CA LEU A 619 0.42 5.86 -73.11
C LEU A 619 0.77 7.34 -73.35
N LEU A 620 0.56 8.20 -72.35
CA LEU A 620 0.95 9.62 -72.41
C LEU A 620 2.49 9.82 -72.40
N SER A 621 3.24 8.95 -71.71
CA SER A 621 4.71 9.00 -71.66
C SER A 621 5.41 8.12 -72.70
N LEU A 622 4.67 7.44 -73.59
CA LEU A 622 5.19 6.40 -74.49
C LEU A 622 6.38 6.88 -75.34
N HIS A 623 6.33 8.14 -75.80
CA HIS A 623 7.39 8.78 -76.56
C HIS A 623 8.76 8.77 -75.85
N LYS A 624 8.79 8.75 -74.51
CA LYS A 624 10.02 8.73 -73.69
C LYS A 624 10.62 7.34 -73.53
N HIS A 625 9.89 6.29 -73.88
CA HIS A 625 10.31 4.90 -73.70
C HIS A 625 10.69 4.20 -75.01
N PHE A 626 10.59 4.86 -76.17
CA PHE A 626 11.09 4.28 -77.41
C PHE A 626 12.62 4.16 -77.36
N PRO A 627 13.19 3.03 -77.82
CA PRO A 627 14.64 2.91 -77.96
C PRO A 627 15.14 4.00 -78.91
N HIS A 628 16.25 4.65 -78.54
CA HIS A 628 16.86 5.67 -79.39
C HIS A 628 17.24 5.06 -80.74
N VAL A 629 16.47 5.40 -81.78
CA VAL A 629 16.78 5.03 -83.16
C VAL A 629 17.87 5.97 -83.64
N LYS A 630 19.09 5.46 -83.76
CA LYS A 630 20.19 6.20 -84.40
C LYS A 630 19.94 6.15 -85.91
N VAL A 631 19.77 7.33 -86.51
CA VAL A 631 19.66 7.49 -87.96
C VAL A 631 20.88 8.29 -88.40
N ASP A 632 21.74 7.66 -89.18
CA ASP A 632 22.88 8.35 -89.80
C ASP A 632 22.38 9.07 -91.05
N LEU A 633 22.43 10.40 -91.03
CA LEU A 633 22.10 11.25 -92.17
C LEU A 633 23.33 11.36 -93.07
N VAL A 634 23.28 10.77 -94.25
CA VAL A 634 24.31 10.91 -95.29
C VAL A 634 23.88 12.02 -96.26
N LEU A 635 24.81 12.92 -96.57
CA LEU A 635 24.63 14.04 -97.52
C LEU A 635 24.64 13.58 -98.98
#